data_AF-A0A969ZEW0-F1
#
_entry.id   AF-A0A969ZEW0-F1
#
_cell.length_a   1.000
_cell.length_b   1.000
_cell.length_c   1.000
_cell.angle_alpha   90.00
_cell.angle_beta   90.00
_cell.angle_gamma   90.00
#
_symmetry.space_group_name_H-M   'P 1'
#
loop_
_entity.id
_entity.type
_entity.pdbx_description
1 polymer ?
#
loop_
_entity_poly.entity_id
_entity_poly.type
_entity_poly.pdbx_seq_one_letter_code
_entity_poly.pdbx_strand_id
1 'polypeptide(L)'
;MAIEVFNRYEKKYIIDEKTLDFLTTRMSSYMRTDKYNKDSEFYNIANVYYDTKNDELIRKSIEKPVYKEKLRLRSYGVPQTSDTVFLEIKKKYNWTYVNTLDTKS
;
A
#
# COMPACT_ATOMS: atom_id res chain seq x y z
N MET A 1 30.49 -16.63 -11.13
CA MET A 1 29.56 -15.58 -11.60
C MET A 1 28.69 -15.19 -10.42
N ALA A 2 28.79 -13.94 -9.95
CA ALA A 2 27.89 -13.46 -8.91
C ALA A 2 26.51 -13.28 -9.53
N ILE A 3 25.51 -13.97 -9.01
CA ILE A 3 24.12 -13.71 -9.37
C ILE A 3 23.78 -12.38 -8.70
N GLU A 4 23.61 -11.31 -9.48
CA GLU A 4 23.02 -10.07 -8.96
C GLU A 4 21.55 -10.34 -8.64
N VAL A 5 21.31 -10.76 -7.40
CA VAL A 5 19.96 -10.90 -6.86
C VAL A 5 19.51 -9.52 -6.40
N PHE A 6 18.54 -8.95 -7.10
CA PHE A 6 17.89 -7.72 -6.67
C PHE A 6 17.16 -7.95 -5.34
N ASN A 7 17.61 -7.25 -4.28
CA ASN A 7 16.99 -7.29 -2.96
C ASN A 7 16.12 -6.06 -2.74
N ARG A 8 14.84 -6.27 -2.45
CA ARG A 8 13.90 -5.19 -2.12
C ARG A 8 13.78 -5.03 -0.61
N TYR A 9 14.04 -3.81 -0.12
CA TYR A 9 13.82 -3.43 1.27
C TYR A 9 12.72 -2.36 1.36
N GLU A 10 11.78 -2.55 2.29
CA GLU A 10 10.70 -1.58 2.57
C GLU A 10 10.80 -1.16 4.04
N LYS A 11 11.10 0.12 4.31
CA LYS A 11 11.19 0.70 5.66
C LYS A 11 10.09 1.73 5.84
N LYS A 12 9.43 1.73 7.00
CA LYS A 12 8.33 2.64 7.34
C LYS A 12 8.67 3.39 8.61
N TYR A 13 8.43 4.70 8.59
CA TYR A 13 8.73 5.61 9.69
C TYR A 13 7.47 6.44 9.98
N ILE A 14 7.22 6.70 11.25
CA ILE A 14 6.29 7.76 11.67
C ILE A 14 7.14 9.03 11.73
N ILE A 15 6.69 10.09 11.05
CA ILE A 15 7.38 11.37 10.96
C ILE A 15 6.39 12.51 11.23
N ASP A 16 6.90 13.65 11.69
CA ASP A 16 6.13 14.88 11.80
C ASP A 16 6.17 15.69 10.49
N GLU A 17 5.37 16.76 10.45
CA GLU A 17 5.22 17.63 9.28
C GLU A 17 6.53 18.36 8.92
N LYS A 18 7.31 18.80 9.92
CA LYS A 18 8.60 19.48 9.69
C LYS A 18 9.60 18.55 9.03
N THR A 19 9.63 17.30 9.47
CA THR A 19 10.49 16.25 8.92
C THR A 19 10.05 15.88 7.50
N LEU A 20 8.73 15.83 7.23
CA LEU A 20 8.18 15.58 5.90
C LEU A 20 8.62 16.65 4.90
N ASP A 21 8.50 17.93 5.23
CA ASP A 21 8.90 19.04 4.37
C ASP A 21 10.41 19.02 4.08
N PHE A 22 11.22 18.85 5.13
CA PHE A 22 12.67 18.71 5.01
C PHE A 22 13.07 17.55 4.09
N LEU A 23 12.47 16.36 4.28
CA LEU A 23 12.77 15.18 3.47
C LEU A 23 12.35 15.36 2.02
N THR A 24 11.14 15.90 1.77
CA THR A 24 10.62 16.11 0.42
C THR A 24 11.51 17.07 -0.35
N THR A 25 11.90 18.18 0.28
CA THR A 25 12.84 19.15 -0.29
C THR A 25 14.19 18.50 -0.61
N ARG A 26 14.77 17.75 0.32
CA ARG A 26 16.07 17.10 0.11
C ARG A 26 16.03 16.05 -1.01
N MET A 27 14.98 15.24 -1.06
CA MET A 27 14.81 14.15 -2.03
C MET A 27 14.51 14.65 -3.45
N SER A 28 13.92 15.84 -3.61
CA SER A 28 13.60 16.42 -4.92
C SER A 28 14.81 16.50 -5.88
N SER A 29 16.03 16.63 -5.33
CA SER A 29 17.27 16.67 -6.11
C SER A 29 17.72 15.30 -6.64
N TYR A 30 17.19 14.20 -6.10
CA TYR A 30 17.56 12.83 -6.44
C TYR A 30 16.44 12.01 -7.08
N MET A 31 15.18 12.48 -6.99
CA MET A 31 13.98 11.77 -7.43
C MET A 31 13.15 12.65 -8.35
N ARG A 32 12.29 12.03 -9.16
CA ARG A 32 11.30 12.73 -9.99
C ARG A 32 9.90 12.31 -9.56
N THR A 33 8.94 13.21 -9.70
CA THR A 33 7.52 12.88 -9.52
C THR A 33 7.13 11.80 -10.53
N ASP A 34 6.23 10.92 -10.12
CA ASP A 34 5.69 9.92 -11.03
C ASP A 34 4.66 10.54 -11.99
N LYS A 35 4.29 9.81 -13.04
CA LYS A 35 3.41 10.28 -14.13
C LYS A 35 2.04 10.78 -13.66
N TYR A 36 1.55 10.30 -12.53
CA TYR A 36 0.22 10.62 -12.00
C TYR A 36 0.26 11.75 -10.96
N ASN A 37 1.45 12.19 -10.52
CA ASN A 37 1.65 13.31 -9.61
C ASN A 37 2.06 14.55 -10.41
N LYS A 38 1.11 15.12 -11.17
CA LYS A 38 1.40 16.21 -12.11
C LYS A 38 1.57 17.56 -11.42
N ASP A 39 0.85 17.78 -10.32
CA ASP A 39 0.74 19.10 -9.69
C ASP A 39 1.50 19.19 -8.35
N SER A 40 2.36 18.20 -8.04
CA SER A 40 3.06 18.08 -6.74
C SER A 40 2.11 18.03 -5.54
N GLU A 41 0.84 17.69 -5.77
CA GLU A 41 -0.15 17.52 -4.72
C GLU A 41 -0.06 16.14 -4.06
N PHE A 42 -0.55 16.05 -2.83
CA PHE A 42 -0.70 14.78 -2.15
C PHE A 42 -1.75 13.91 -2.85
N TYR A 43 -1.43 12.63 -3.01
CA TYR A 43 -2.42 11.65 -3.42
C TYR A 43 -3.45 11.44 -2.33
N ASN A 44 -4.71 11.66 -2.66
CA ASN A 44 -5.81 11.15 -1.84
C ASN A 44 -6.01 9.67 -2.16
N ILE A 45 -5.82 8.80 -1.17
CA ILE A 45 -6.06 7.36 -1.30
C ILE A 45 -7.00 6.94 -0.18
N ALA A 46 -8.23 6.57 -0.53
CA ALA A 46 -9.17 6.01 0.43
C ALA A 46 -9.16 4.48 0.37
N ASN A 47 -9.23 3.82 1.53
CA ASN A 47 -9.28 2.37 1.62
C ASN A 47 -10.39 1.98 2.61
N VAL A 48 -11.26 1.06 2.20
CA VAL A 48 -12.21 0.38 3.08
C VAL A 48 -11.72 -1.05 3.26
N TYR A 49 -11.47 -1.47 4.51
CA TYR A 49 -11.11 -2.85 4.81
C TYR A 49 -12.38 -3.64 5.11
N TYR A 50 -12.54 -4.78 4.45
CA TYR A 50 -13.64 -5.70 4.75
C TYR A 50 -13.25 -6.62 5.90
N ASP A 51 -14.23 -6.92 6.74
CA ASP A 51 -14.13 -7.92 7.80
C ASP A 51 -15.38 -8.81 7.81
N THR A 52 -15.34 -9.87 8.61
CA THR A 52 -16.51 -10.68 8.92
C THR A 52 -17.39 -9.97 9.95
N LYS A 53 -18.64 -10.43 10.12
CA LYS A 53 -19.55 -9.89 11.13
C LYS A 53 -19.02 -9.96 12.57
N ASN A 54 -18.04 -10.83 12.82
CA ASN A 54 -17.47 -11.10 14.14
C ASN A 54 -16.02 -10.57 14.30
N ASP A 55 -15.55 -9.71 13.39
CA ASP A 55 -14.18 -9.14 13.40
C ASP A 55 -13.07 -10.20 13.36
N GLU A 56 -13.30 -11.32 12.68
CA GLU A 56 -12.36 -12.44 12.69
C GLU A 56 -11.06 -12.11 11.94
N LEU A 57 -11.12 -11.32 10.86
CA LEU A 57 -9.94 -11.01 10.06
C LEU A 57 -8.99 -10.06 10.81
N ILE A 58 -9.51 -9.05 11.51
CA ILE A 58 -8.67 -8.17 12.31
C ILE A 58 -8.05 -8.89 13.51
N ARG A 59 -8.82 -9.70 14.25
CA ARG A 59 -8.31 -10.48 15.39
C ARG A 59 -7.19 -11.42 14.95
N LYS A 60 -7.45 -12.20 13.90
CA LYS A 60 -6.46 -13.07 13.28
C LYS A 60 -5.25 -12.27 12.77
N SER A 61 -5.44 -11.07 12.21
CA SER A 61 -4.31 -10.24 11.78
C SER A 61 -3.42 -9.78 12.96
N ILE A 62 -3.99 -9.54 14.13
CA ILE A 62 -3.27 -9.09 15.34
C ILE A 62 -2.44 -10.22 15.94
N GLU A 63 -2.94 -11.45 15.88
CA GLU A 63 -2.25 -12.67 16.32
C GLU A 63 -0.98 -12.99 15.49
N LYS A 64 -0.80 -12.33 14.35
CA LYS A 64 0.34 -12.52 13.42
C LYS A 64 0.55 -14.00 13.02
N PRO A 65 -0.47 -14.70 12.52
CA PRO A 65 -0.33 -16.06 12.02
C PRO A 65 0.61 -16.11 10.82
N VAL A 66 1.14 -17.30 10.54
CA VAL A 66 2.02 -17.58 9.40
C VAL A 66 1.38 -17.13 8.08
N TYR A 67 0.07 -17.34 7.94
CA TYR A 67 -0.74 -16.90 6.81
C TYR A 67 -1.75 -15.84 7.21
N LYS A 68 -1.80 -14.73 6.48
CA LYS A 68 -2.82 -13.70 6.64
C LYS A 68 -3.21 -13.05 5.33
N GLU A 69 -4.47 -12.66 5.25
CA GLU A 69 -5.06 -11.93 4.14
C GLU A 69 -5.69 -10.64 4.63
N LYS A 70 -5.68 -9.62 3.79
CA LYS A 70 -6.46 -8.39 4.00
C LYS A 70 -7.16 -8.04 2.70
N LEU A 71 -8.48 -8.04 2.72
CA LEU A 71 -9.31 -7.57 1.62
C LEU A 71 -9.60 -6.09 1.81
N ARG A 72 -9.42 -5.29 0.76
CA ARG A 72 -9.71 -3.86 0.79
C ARG A 72 -10.30 -3.38 -0.52
N LEU A 73 -11.26 -2.46 -0.44
CA LEU A 73 -11.65 -1.62 -1.56
C LEU A 73 -10.81 -0.34 -1.52
N ARG A 74 -10.19 0.03 -2.64
CA ARG A 74 -9.35 1.22 -2.75
C ARG A 74 -9.87 2.16 -3.83
N SER A 75 -9.90 3.45 -3.52
CA SER A 75 -10.06 4.52 -4.51
C SER A 75 -8.85 5.46 -4.50
N TYR A 76 -8.63 6.11 -5.64
CA TYR A 76 -7.71 7.21 -5.78
C TYR A 76 -8.55 8.47 -5.96
N GLY A 77 -8.53 9.37 -4.98
CA GLY A 77 -9.51 10.45 -4.84
C GLY A 77 -10.74 10.05 -4.03
N VAL A 78 -11.62 11.04 -3.82
CA VAL A 78 -12.95 10.83 -3.23
C VAL A 78 -13.85 10.24 -4.33
N PRO A 79 -14.30 8.98 -4.20
CA PRO A 79 -14.99 8.31 -5.29
C PRO A 79 -16.42 8.85 -5.47
N GLN A 80 -16.79 9.15 -6.71
CA GLN A 80 -18.16 9.37 -7.15
C GLN A 80 -18.78 8.07 -7.70
N THR A 81 -20.09 8.07 -7.93
CA THR A 81 -20.85 6.87 -8.33
C THR A 81 -20.35 6.22 -9.63
N SER A 82 -19.76 6.98 -10.53
CA SER A 82 -19.19 6.51 -11.80
C SER A 82 -17.70 6.19 -11.75
N ASP A 83 -17.04 6.44 -10.61
CA ASP A 83 -15.59 6.32 -10.52
C ASP A 83 -15.15 4.87 -10.35
N THR A 84 -14.00 4.56 -10.93
CA THR A 84 -13.41 3.23 -10.80
C THR A 84 -12.79 3.04 -9.43
N VAL A 85 -13.17 1.96 -8.75
CA VAL A 85 -12.59 1.52 -7.49
C VAL A 85 -12.02 0.12 -7.64
N PHE A 86 -10.99 -0.19 -6.85
CA PHE A 86 -10.22 -1.42 -6.97
C PHE A 86 -10.45 -2.31 -5.75
N LEU A 87 -10.99 -3.51 -5.97
CA LEU A 87 -11.04 -4.54 -4.94
C LEU A 87 -9.70 -5.28 -4.93
N GLU A 88 -8.92 -5.10 -3.87
CA GLU A 88 -7.57 -5.64 -3.73
C GLU A 88 -7.51 -6.66 -2.59
N ILE A 89 -6.74 -7.73 -2.79
CA ILE A 89 -6.40 -8.70 -1.75
C ILE A 89 -4.89 -8.69 -1.48
N LYS A 90 -4.52 -8.61 -0.21
CA LYS A 90 -3.13 -8.66 0.23
C LYS A 90 -2.87 -9.92 1.02
N LYS A 91 -2.15 -10.88 0.43
CA LYS A 91 -1.77 -12.15 1.06
C LYS A 91 -0.33 -12.11 1.57
N LYS A 92 -0.09 -12.68 2.75
CA LYS A 92 1.24 -12.80 3.34
C LYS A 92 1.42 -14.20 3.92
N TYR A 93 2.53 -14.85 3.56
CA TYR A 93 2.96 -16.13 4.10
C TYR A 93 4.38 -16.02 4.65
N ASN A 94 4.61 -16.44 5.89
CA ASN A 94 5.93 -16.46 6.54
C ASN A 94 6.78 -15.19 6.28
N TRP A 95 6.13 -14.05 6.50
CA TRP A 95 6.63 -12.68 6.35
C TRP A 95 6.96 -12.23 4.94
N THR A 96 6.69 -13.08 3.96
CA THR A 96 6.83 -12.81 2.53
C THR A 96 5.47 -12.52 1.91
N TYR A 97 5.39 -11.54 1.02
CA TYR A 97 4.17 -11.27 0.27
C TYR A 97 3.99 -12.31 -0.83
N VAL A 98 2.79 -12.86 -0.94
CA VAL A 98 2.44 -13.82 -1.99
C VAL A 98 1.52 -13.09 -2.96
N ASN A 99 2.02 -12.79 -4.15
CA ASN A 99 1.21 -12.21 -5.21
C ASN A 99 0.52 -13.35 -5.98
N THR A 100 -0.79 -13.50 -5.85
CA THR A 100 -1.61 -14.10 -6.90
C THR A 100 -2.13 -12.96 -7.76
N LEU A 101 -1.60 -12.85 -8.98
CA LEU A 101 -2.15 -11.97 -10.02
C LEU A 101 -3.51 -12.52 -10.45
N ASP A 102 -4.57 -12.21 -9.71
CA ASP A 102 -5.94 -12.38 -10.20
C ASP A 102 -6.50 -11.00 -10.55
N THR A 103 -6.02 -10.44 -11.66
CA THR A 103 -6.76 -9.40 -12.38
C THR A 103 -7.77 -10.11 -13.28
N LYS A 104 -8.96 -10.39 -12.75
CA LYS A 104 -10.17 -10.65 -13.54
C LYS A 104 -11.36 -9.92 -12.94
N SER A 105 -11.70 -8.80 -13.56
CA SER A 105 -13.05 -8.42 -14.02
C SER A 105 -12.96 -7.06 -14.70
#